data_AF-A0A935SDT7-F1
#
_entry.id   AF-A0A935SDT7-F1
#
_cell.length_a   1.000
_cell.length_b   1.000
_cell.length_c   1.000
_cell.angle_alpha   90.00
_cell.angle_beta   90.00
_cell.angle_gamma   90.00
#
_symmetry.space_group_name_H-M   'P 1'
#
loop_
_entity.id
_entity.type
_entity.pdbx_description
1 polymer ?
#
loop_
_entity_poly.entity_id
_entity_poly.type
_entity_poly.pdbx_seq_one_letter_code
_entity_poly.pdbx_strand_id
1 'polypeptide(L)'
;MNPSKIMMWQQQIEETVNGRPEMVGGKGTIQGVTLEKDATNGVGGDCRLFFYEEAGIAPTMDKTKEYMLAALSMGEITTGIFIAAGSVGELDQCKPLEHMIKYPEVNDIYAVETDLIDDKGTIGLAGLFIPEQWSMPPYIDKYGNSLVKEALEALDKSREKMKKDLEPGLYQLRISQRPRNIAEAFAHREISIFPQHLVAAQKRRIEEKEYFSELLDISRDAEGKVIVKKSNKLPIREFPITKKTEDKTGVLEVWERPDEKSEWGTYYGSIDPVSEGKTTTSESLCSIYIYKRAIEVTRIDEAGKTQTFIEQDKIVAAWCGRFDDLEQTHKRLEMIIEWYQAWTIVENNISLFIQYMIRENKQKYLVPKDQIMFLKILGPTEMCTKNMGGRM
;
A
#
# COMPACT_ATOMS: atom_id res chain seq x y z
N MET A 1 24.32 41.96 -3.31
CA MET A 1 23.14 41.26 -2.73
C MET A 1 22.94 41.84 -1.35
N ASN A 2 21.72 42.24 -1.01
CA ASN A 2 21.40 42.82 0.30
C ASN A 2 20.75 41.74 1.18
N PRO A 3 21.48 41.12 2.15
CA PRO A 3 21.00 39.96 2.90
C PRO A 3 20.24 40.38 4.17
N SER A 4 19.23 41.25 4.03
CA SER A 4 18.51 41.79 5.19
C SER A 4 17.56 40.79 5.86
N LYS A 5 17.26 39.66 5.21
CA LYS A 5 16.46 38.55 5.74
C LYS A 5 17.09 37.19 5.41
N ILE A 6 17.07 36.27 6.39
CA ILE A 6 17.49 34.88 6.22
C ILE A 6 16.62 34.23 5.14
N MET A 7 17.24 33.48 4.22
CA MET A 7 16.57 32.83 3.07
C MET A 7 15.89 33.78 2.08
N MET A 8 16.27 35.06 2.06
CA MET A 8 15.77 36.01 1.07
C MET A 8 16.93 36.83 0.52
N TRP A 9 17.24 36.62 -0.76
CA TRP A 9 18.31 37.31 -1.45
C TRP A 9 17.74 38.16 -2.55
N GLN A 10 18.11 39.44 -2.58
CA GLN A 10 17.75 40.34 -3.67
C GLN A 10 19.01 40.98 -4.27
N GLN A 11 19.10 40.97 -5.59
CA GLN A 11 20.17 41.62 -6.33
C GLN A 11 19.92 43.13 -6.44
N GLN A 12 20.30 43.86 -5.40
CA GLN A 12 20.29 45.31 -5.38
C GLN A 12 21.43 45.85 -4.51
N ILE A 13 21.83 47.09 -4.80
CA ILE A 13 22.73 47.90 -3.99
C ILE A 13 22.06 49.27 -3.76
N GLU A 14 22.40 49.92 -2.67
CA GLU A 14 21.96 51.28 -2.38
C GLU A 14 23.00 52.25 -2.94
N GLU A 15 22.61 53.10 -3.88
CA GLU A 15 23.45 54.16 -4.44
C GLU A 15 22.80 55.52 -4.21
N THR A 16 23.61 56.56 -3.99
CA THR A 16 23.09 57.93 -3.85
C THR A 16 23.01 58.57 -5.23
N VAL A 17 21.78 58.66 -5.77
CA VAL A 17 21.50 59.34 -7.04
C VAL A 17 20.85 60.69 -6.72
N ASN A 18 21.44 61.79 -7.21
CA ASN A 18 20.95 63.15 -6.95
C ASN A 18 20.75 63.50 -5.46
N GLY A 19 21.62 63.00 -4.58
CA GLY A 19 21.56 63.25 -3.13
C GLY A 19 20.47 62.47 -2.39
N ARG A 20 19.81 61.50 -3.04
CA ARG A 20 18.85 60.58 -2.41
C ARG A 20 19.34 59.14 -2.54
N PRO A 21 19.18 58.32 -1.50
CA PRO A 21 19.45 56.88 -1.60
C PRO A 21 18.41 56.23 -2.53
N GLU A 22 18.87 55.58 -3.57
CA GLU A 22 18.06 54.78 -4.49
C GLU A 22 18.60 53.34 -4.57
N MET A 23 17.68 52.37 -4.65
CA MET A 23 18.04 50.96 -4.81
C MET A 23 18.17 50.63 -6.30
N VAL A 24 19.41 50.39 -6.73
CA VAL A 24 19.78 50.10 -8.12
C VAL A 24 20.27 48.65 -8.27
N GLY A 25 20.05 48.05 -9.44
CA GLY A 25 20.43 46.66 -9.74
C GLY A 25 19.35 45.89 -10.50
N GLY A 26 19.64 44.60 -10.78
CA GLY A 26 18.74 43.71 -11.51
C GLY A 26 17.46 43.33 -10.75
N LYS A 27 17.40 43.59 -9.44
CA LYS A 27 16.26 43.36 -8.53
C LYS A 27 15.71 41.93 -8.48
N GLY A 28 16.39 40.97 -9.14
CA GLY A 28 16.07 39.55 -9.07
C GLY A 28 16.12 39.04 -7.63
N THR A 29 15.15 38.21 -7.29
CA THR A 29 14.96 37.65 -5.95
C THR A 29 15.09 36.14 -5.96
N ILE A 30 15.78 35.59 -4.97
CA ILE A 30 15.77 34.17 -4.64
C ILE A 30 15.27 34.07 -3.22
N GLN A 31 14.31 33.17 -2.98
CA GLN A 31 13.76 32.90 -1.68
C GLN A 31 13.88 31.42 -1.37
N GLY A 32 14.41 31.10 -0.19
CA GLY A 32 14.36 29.76 0.36
C GLY A 32 13.11 29.60 1.23
N VAL A 33 12.43 28.47 1.07
CA VAL A 33 11.23 28.12 1.84
C VAL A 33 11.38 26.71 2.39
N THR A 34 10.81 26.46 3.58
CA THR A 34 10.77 25.12 4.18
C THR A 34 9.33 24.59 4.13
N LEU A 35 9.18 23.43 3.49
CA LEU A 35 7.87 22.81 3.21
C LEU A 35 7.51 21.68 4.17
N GLU A 36 8.39 21.35 5.12
CA GLU A 36 8.22 20.25 6.08
C GLU A 36 6.97 20.42 6.97
N LYS A 37 6.64 21.67 7.34
CA LYS A 37 5.51 21.97 8.22
C LYS A 37 4.22 22.27 7.47
N ASP A 38 4.31 22.82 6.27
CA ASP A 38 3.16 23.20 5.46
C ASP A 38 3.54 23.20 3.98
N ALA A 39 2.82 22.39 3.20
CA ALA A 39 3.00 22.26 1.75
C ALA A 39 2.64 23.55 0.98
N THR A 40 2.01 24.53 1.63
CA THR A 40 1.59 25.83 1.06
C THR A 40 2.59 26.96 1.32
N ASN A 41 3.65 26.73 2.10
CA ASN A 41 4.70 27.72 2.38
C ASN A 41 5.56 27.99 1.14
N GLY A 42 5.04 28.77 0.19
CA GLY A 42 5.67 29.04 -1.11
C GLY A 42 4.71 29.62 -2.15
N VAL A 43 3.40 29.56 -1.89
CA VAL A 43 2.32 29.95 -2.81
C VAL A 43 2.14 31.48 -2.93
N GLY A 44 2.97 32.25 -2.23
CA GLY A 44 2.88 33.71 -2.19
C GLY A 44 3.67 34.39 -3.32
N GLY A 45 2.96 34.88 -4.34
CA GLY A 45 3.50 35.78 -5.36
C GLY A 45 3.94 35.10 -6.67
N ASP A 46 4.22 35.92 -7.68
CA ASP A 46 4.63 35.43 -9.00
C ASP A 46 5.98 34.70 -8.91
N CYS A 47 5.99 33.43 -9.33
CA CYS A 47 7.19 32.61 -9.37
C CYS A 47 7.59 32.33 -10.83
N ARG A 48 8.88 32.42 -11.14
CA ARG A 48 9.40 32.06 -12.48
C ARG A 48 10.13 30.73 -12.50
N LEU A 49 10.76 30.35 -11.40
CA LEU A 49 11.47 29.10 -11.22
C LEU A 49 11.26 28.64 -9.78
N PHE A 50 10.66 27.47 -9.60
CA PHE A 50 10.57 26.82 -8.31
C PHE A 50 11.41 25.54 -8.34
N PHE A 51 12.41 25.45 -7.46
CA PHE A 51 13.27 24.28 -7.33
C PHE A 51 12.99 23.57 -6.01
N TYR A 52 12.37 22.40 -6.10
CA TYR A 52 12.08 21.50 -4.99
C TYR A 52 13.27 20.53 -4.82
N GLU A 53 14.01 20.68 -3.73
CA GLU A 53 15.09 19.76 -3.36
C GLU A 53 14.56 18.60 -2.50
N GLU A 54 15.29 17.48 -2.48
CA GLU A 54 14.97 16.27 -1.69
C GLU A 54 13.60 15.64 -2.01
N ALA A 55 13.19 15.71 -3.29
CA ALA A 55 11.92 15.16 -3.76
C ALA A 55 11.69 13.67 -3.44
N GLY A 56 12.76 12.90 -3.21
CA GLY A 56 12.69 11.48 -2.90
C GLY A 56 12.38 11.14 -1.44
N ILE A 57 12.19 12.14 -0.56
CA ILE A 57 11.68 12.00 0.81
C ILE A 57 10.52 12.98 1.08
N ALA A 58 9.76 13.33 0.04
CA ALA A 58 8.75 14.37 0.10
C ALA A 58 7.34 13.78 -0.08
N PRO A 59 6.68 13.30 1.00
CA PRO A 59 5.39 12.60 0.91
C PRO A 59 4.23 13.51 0.48
N THR A 60 4.41 14.83 0.52
CA THR A 60 3.39 15.85 0.18
C THR A 60 3.75 16.67 -1.05
N MET A 61 4.75 16.25 -1.83
CA MET A 61 5.24 17.00 -2.99
C MET A 61 4.15 17.19 -4.08
N ASP A 62 3.28 16.20 -4.26
CA ASP A 62 2.12 16.28 -5.14
C ASP A 62 1.24 17.50 -4.81
N LYS A 63 0.94 17.70 -3.52
CA LYS A 63 0.17 18.87 -3.05
C LYS A 63 0.92 20.17 -3.28
N THR A 64 2.21 20.22 -2.94
CA THR A 64 3.03 21.43 -3.18
C THR A 64 3.03 21.80 -4.66
N LYS A 65 3.21 20.82 -5.55
CA LYS A 65 3.18 21.05 -6.99
C LYS A 65 1.86 21.70 -7.42
N GLU A 66 0.72 21.14 -7.03
CA GLU A 66 -0.59 21.66 -7.41
C GLU A 66 -0.79 23.11 -6.95
N TYR A 67 -0.34 23.44 -5.74
CA TYR A 67 -0.36 24.82 -5.27
C TYR A 67 0.60 25.73 -6.06
N MET A 68 1.78 25.24 -6.43
CA MET A 68 2.78 25.99 -7.19
C MET A 68 2.38 26.21 -8.65
N LEU A 69 1.63 25.29 -9.27
CA LEU A 69 1.16 25.45 -10.65
C LEU A 69 0.33 26.73 -10.82
N ALA A 70 -0.46 27.11 -9.82
CA ALA A 70 -1.21 28.37 -9.82
C ALA A 70 -0.29 29.60 -9.77
N ALA A 71 0.82 29.54 -9.02
CA ALA A 71 1.81 30.63 -8.94
C ALA A 71 2.75 30.69 -10.15
N LEU A 72 2.86 29.59 -10.91
CA LEU A 72 3.67 29.46 -12.13
C LEU A 72 2.85 29.67 -13.41
N SER A 73 1.57 30.00 -13.29
CA SER A 73 0.65 30.19 -14.41
C SER A 73 -0.07 31.53 -14.33
N MET A 74 -0.30 32.14 -15.48
CA MET A 74 -1.12 33.34 -15.63
C MET A 74 -2.34 32.99 -16.47
N GLY A 75 -3.46 32.69 -15.80
CA GLY A 75 -4.64 32.13 -16.47
C GLY A 75 -4.32 30.74 -17.05
N GLU A 76 -4.46 30.59 -18.36
CA GLU A 76 -4.19 29.33 -19.08
C GLU A 76 -2.76 29.23 -19.62
N ILE A 77 -1.89 30.22 -19.33
CA ILE A 77 -0.52 30.26 -19.84
C ILE A 77 0.45 29.93 -18.70
N THR A 78 1.23 28.85 -18.85
CA THR A 78 2.35 28.57 -17.96
C THR A 78 3.48 29.56 -18.21
N THR A 79 3.88 30.31 -17.18
CA THR A 79 4.89 31.38 -17.26
C THR A 79 6.18 31.07 -16.49
N GLY A 80 6.14 30.06 -15.62
CA GLY A 80 7.28 29.59 -14.82
C GLY A 80 7.64 28.12 -15.04
N ILE A 81 8.68 27.67 -14.36
CA ILE A 81 9.18 26.29 -14.41
C ILE A 81 9.19 25.71 -12.99
N PHE A 82 8.62 24.52 -12.82
CA PHE A 82 8.78 23.70 -11.63
C PHE A 82 9.83 22.62 -11.87
N ILE A 83 10.82 22.51 -10.99
CA ILE A 83 11.84 21.46 -11.02
C ILE A 83 11.81 20.77 -9.66
N ALA A 84 11.66 19.45 -9.66
CA ALA A 84 11.83 18.63 -8.47
C ALA A 84 13.00 17.67 -8.69
N ALA A 85 13.93 17.65 -7.74
CA ALA A 85 15.12 16.81 -7.79
C ALA A 85 15.40 16.18 -6.42
N GLY A 86 15.81 14.92 -6.43
CA GLY A 86 16.21 14.22 -5.21
C GLY A 86 16.54 12.75 -5.46
N SER A 87 17.41 12.21 -4.62
CA SER A 87 17.68 10.77 -4.59
C SER A 87 16.51 10.03 -3.95
N VAL A 88 16.25 8.79 -4.39
CA VAL A 88 15.19 7.96 -3.79
C VAL A 88 15.56 7.61 -2.36
N GLY A 89 14.89 8.25 -1.40
CA GLY A 89 15.08 8.02 0.03
C GLY A 89 14.22 6.86 0.52
N GLU A 90 13.22 7.12 1.35
CA GLU A 90 12.28 6.09 1.80
C GLU A 90 11.16 5.90 0.78
N LEU A 91 10.91 4.66 0.34
CA LEU A 91 10.01 4.37 -0.78
C LEU A 91 8.57 4.84 -0.55
N ASP A 92 8.10 4.79 0.69
CA ASP A 92 6.75 5.27 1.02
C ASP A 92 6.61 6.79 0.87
N GLN A 93 7.69 7.52 1.14
CA GLN A 93 7.72 8.98 1.01
C GLN A 93 8.01 9.44 -0.42
N CYS A 94 8.56 8.57 -1.28
CA CYS A 94 8.89 8.90 -2.66
C CYS A 94 7.77 8.63 -3.67
N LYS A 95 6.60 8.14 -3.23
CA LYS A 95 5.45 7.85 -4.12
C LYS A 95 5.07 9.00 -5.05
N PRO A 96 5.06 10.28 -4.60
CA PRO A 96 4.82 11.41 -5.50
C PRO A 96 5.87 11.53 -6.61
N LEU A 97 7.15 11.40 -6.27
CA LEU A 97 8.25 11.44 -7.24
C LEU A 97 8.19 10.26 -8.22
N GLU A 98 7.90 9.06 -7.71
CA GLU A 98 7.71 7.87 -8.53
C GLU A 98 6.59 8.06 -9.56
N HIS A 99 5.44 8.59 -9.13
CA HIS A 99 4.31 8.85 -10.01
C HIS A 99 4.64 9.89 -11.07
N MET A 100 5.31 10.98 -10.70
CA MET A 100 5.75 12.03 -11.63
C MET A 100 6.79 11.53 -12.64
N ILE A 101 7.69 10.63 -12.25
CA ILE A 101 8.67 10.04 -13.17
C ILE A 101 8.02 8.99 -14.09
N LYS A 102 7.14 8.13 -13.57
CA LYS A 102 6.51 7.06 -14.37
C LYS A 102 5.41 7.57 -15.30
N TYR A 103 4.74 8.67 -14.93
CA TYR A 103 3.61 9.23 -15.67
C TYR A 103 3.76 10.76 -15.86
N PRO A 104 4.83 11.23 -16.52
CA PRO A 104 5.15 12.65 -16.57
C PRO A 104 4.03 13.50 -17.19
N GLU A 105 3.41 13.04 -18.28
CA GLU A 105 2.35 13.77 -18.97
C GLU A 105 1.09 13.98 -18.11
N VAL A 106 0.69 12.98 -17.33
CA VAL A 106 -0.46 13.07 -16.41
C VAL A 106 -0.21 14.07 -15.29
N ASN A 107 1.07 14.34 -15.00
CA ASN A 107 1.49 15.23 -13.94
C ASN A 107 2.02 16.57 -14.50
N ASP A 108 1.77 16.95 -15.75
CA ASP A 108 2.31 18.19 -16.35
C ASP A 108 3.84 18.35 -16.20
N ILE A 109 4.56 17.21 -16.20
CA ILE A 109 6.01 17.16 -16.18
C ILE A 109 6.51 16.93 -17.61
N TYR A 110 7.62 17.58 -17.96
CA TYR A 110 8.26 17.39 -19.25
C TYR A 110 8.74 15.94 -19.42
N ALA A 111 8.14 15.22 -20.37
CA ALA A 111 8.45 13.83 -20.67
C ALA A 111 9.71 13.72 -21.55
N VAL A 112 10.59 12.78 -21.20
CA VAL A 112 11.82 12.46 -21.91
C VAL A 112 11.75 11.02 -22.40
N GLU A 113 12.09 10.80 -23.67
CA GLU A 113 12.24 9.46 -24.22
C GLU A 113 13.51 8.81 -23.65
N THR A 114 13.36 7.62 -23.07
CA THR A 114 14.45 6.92 -22.38
C THR A 114 14.35 5.41 -22.55
N ASP A 115 15.49 4.73 -22.57
CA ASP A 115 15.64 3.27 -22.50
C ASP A 115 15.92 2.78 -21.07
N LEU A 116 15.96 3.69 -20.09
CA LEU A 116 16.28 3.41 -18.68
C LEU A 116 15.05 3.03 -17.86
N ILE A 117 13.97 2.55 -18.48
CA ILE A 117 12.76 2.14 -17.76
C ILE A 117 13.04 0.89 -16.92
N ASP A 118 13.71 -0.10 -17.50
CA ASP A 118 13.98 -1.39 -16.89
C ASP A 118 15.36 -1.95 -17.30
N ASP A 119 15.65 -3.19 -16.93
CA ASP A 119 16.89 -3.91 -17.25
C ASP A 119 16.92 -4.45 -18.70
N LYS A 120 15.81 -4.36 -19.43
CA LYS A 120 15.66 -4.85 -20.81
C LYS A 120 15.88 -3.78 -21.86
N GLY A 121 16.04 -2.52 -21.44
CA GLY A 121 16.16 -1.39 -22.36
C GLY A 121 14.82 -1.00 -22.99
N THR A 122 13.71 -1.18 -22.25
CA THR A 122 12.39 -0.77 -22.73
C THR A 122 12.38 0.73 -23.00
N ILE A 123 12.07 1.10 -24.25
CA ILE A 123 11.93 2.49 -24.67
C ILE A 123 10.54 2.99 -24.28
N GLY A 124 10.49 4.17 -23.65
CA GLY A 124 9.24 4.85 -23.37
C GLY A 124 9.47 6.27 -22.84
N LEU A 125 8.37 6.90 -22.44
CA LEU A 125 8.38 8.27 -21.89
C LEU A 125 8.42 8.22 -20.37
N ALA A 126 9.36 8.95 -19.78
CA ALA A 126 9.47 9.10 -18.33
C ALA A 126 9.96 10.51 -17.97
N GLY A 127 9.89 10.87 -16.70
CA GLY A 127 10.63 12.02 -16.17
C GLY A 127 12.15 11.80 -16.30
N LEU A 128 12.92 12.89 -16.33
CA LEU A 128 14.37 12.82 -16.43
C LEU A 128 14.95 11.98 -15.27
N PHE A 129 15.59 10.87 -15.61
CA PHE A 129 16.26 9.98 -14.67
C PHE A 129 17.76 9.96 -14.96
N ILE A 130 18.58 10.16 -13.92
CA ILE A 130 20.04 10.14 -14.00
C ILE A 130 20.52 8.84 -13.34
N PRO A 131 21.00 7.85 -14.10
CA PRO A 131 21.44 6.57 -13.57
C PRO A 131 22.87 6.63 -13.01
N GLU A 132 23.23 5.70 -12.13
CA GLU A 132 24.55 5.63 -11.48
C GLU A 132 25.72 5.61 -12.47
N GLN A 133 25.57 4.95 -13.64
CA GLN A 133 26.65 4.85 -14.63
C GLN A 133 26.97 6.17 -15.33
N TRP A 134 26.13 7.20 -15.19
CA TRP A 134 26.41 8.53 -15.72
C TRP A 134 27.24 9.33 -14.72
N SER A 135 28.33 9.92 -15.21
CA SER A 135 29.27 10.70 -14.41
C SER A 135 29.84 9.92 -13.22
N MET A 136 30.09 8.62 -13.39
CA MET A 136 30.66 7.72 -12.37
C MET A 136 32.20 7.71 -12.43
N PRO A 137 32.94 8.35 -11.51
CA PRO A 137 34.40 8.23 -11.48
C PRO A 137 34.82 6.80 -11.07
N PRO A 138 35.86 6.19 -11.67
CA PRO A 138 36.82 6.73 -12.64
C PRO A 138 36.40 6.60 -14.13
N TYR A 139 35.17 6.18 -14.43
CA TYR A 139 34.66 5.91 -15.78
C TYR A 139 34.16 7.19 -16.47
N ILE A 140 35.01 8.22 -16.46
CA ILE A 140 34.77 9.51 -17.10
C ILE A 140 36.02 9.84 -17.92
N ASP A 141 35.82 10.26 -19.17
CA ASP A 141 36.92 10.70 -20.00
C ASP A 141 37.46 12.08 -19.58
N LYS A 142 38.56 12.51 -20.20
CA LYS A 142 39.19 13.81 -19.91
C LYS A 142 38.31 15.02 -20.27
N TYR A 143 37.22 14.83 -21.00
CA TYR A 143 36.27 15.85 -21.42
C TYR A 143 35.00 15.87 -20.56
N GLY A 144 34.87 14.96 -19.60
CA GLY A 144 33.68 14.84 -18.74
C GLY A 144 32.58 13.94 -19.31
N ASN A 145 32.83 13.23 -20.43
CA ASN A 145 31.85 12.28 -20.97
C ASN A 145 31.91 10.96 -20.21
N SER A 146 30.74 10.36 -19.97
CA SER A 146 30.62 9.09 -19.26
C SER A 146 31.05 7.91 -20.12
N LEU A 147 31.94 7.07 -19.61
CA LEU A 147 32.35 5.81 -20.23
C LEU A 147 31.35 4.70 -19.84
N VAL A 148 30.14 4.79 -20.36
CA VAL A 148 28.96 4.03 -19.92
C VAL A 148 29.18 2.51 -19.88
N LYS A 149 29.83 1.95 -20.92
CA LYS A 149 30.06 0.49 -21.00
C LYS A 149 30.98 0.01 -19.89
N GLU A 150 32.07 0.72 -19.66
CA GLU A 150 33.08 0.38 -18.65
C GLU A 150 32.52 0.56 -17.24
N ALA A 151 31.71 1.60 -17.03
CA ALA A 151 30.98 1.84 -15.79
C ALA A 151 30.00 0.70 -15.48
N LEU A 152 29.22 0.24 -16.46
CA LEU A 152 28.29 -0.87 -16.29
C LEU A 152 29.02 -2.18 -15.92
N GLU A 153 30.10 -2.53 -16.63
CA GLU A 153 30.92 -3.70 -16.31
C GLU A 153 31.51 -3.66 -14.90
N ALA A 154 31.94 -2.47 -14.45
CA ALA A 154 32.46 -2.28 -13.11
C ALA A 154 31.37 -2.41 -12.03
N LEU A 155 30.20 -1.84 -12.30
CA LEU A 155 29.05 -1.98 -11.41
C LEU A 155 28.63 -3.45 -11.32
N ASP A 156 28.69 -4.23 -12.42
CA ASP A 156 28.34 -5.66 -12.41
C ASP A 156 29.26 -6.45 -11.48
N LYS A 157 30.58 -6.27 -11.63
CA LYS A 157 31.58 -6.88 -10.75
C LYS A 157 31.38 -6.50 -9.29
N SER A 158 31.06 -5.24 -9.02
CA SER A 158 30.76 -4.75 -7.67
C SER A 158 29.50 -5.40 -7.10
N ARG A 159 28.43 -5.48 -7.90
CA ARG A 159 27.15 -6.08 -7.49
C ARG A 159 27.27 -7.58 -7.25
N GLU A 160 28.01 -8.32 -8.07
CA GLU A 160 28.28 -9.75 -7.84
C GLU A 160 29.00 -10.00 -6.51
N LYS A 161 29.98 -9.15 -6.17
CA LYS A 161 30.68 -9.22 -4.89
C LYS A 161 29.73 -8.89 -3.74
N MET A 162 28.99 -7.79 -3.84
CA MET A 162 28.02 -7.39 -2.82
C MET A 162 26.93 -8.43 -2.58
N LYS A 163 26.48 -9.13 -3.63
CA LYS A 163 25.48 -10.19 -3.53
C LYS A 163 25.99 -11.41 -2.73
N LYS A 164 27.31 -11.64 -2.70
CA LYS A 164 27.94 -12.71 -1.90
C LYS A 164 28.22 -12.27 -0.46
N ASP A 165 28.62 -11.01 -0.29
CA ASP A 165 29.13 -10.49 0.98
C ASP A 165 28.05 -9.86 1.88
N LEU A 166 26.92 -9.42 1.31
CA LEU A 166 25.87 -8.69 2.04
C LEU A 166 24.61 -9.52 2.25
N GLU A 167 23.92 -9.24 3.33
CA GLU A 167 22.54 -9.69 3.52
C GLU A 167 21.65 -9.14 2.39
N PRO A 168 20.71 -9.93 1.86
CA PRO A 168 19.82 -9.52 0.78
C PRO A 168 19.15 -8.14 0.97
N GLY A 169 18.67 -7.82 2.17
CA GLY A 169 17.99 -6.53 2.43
C GLY A 169 18.94 -5.33 2.31
N LEU A 170 20.15 -5.44 2.86
CA LEU A 170 21.19 -4.42 2.75
C LEU A 170 21.70 -4.29 1.31
N TYR A 171 21.77 -5.40 0.58
CA TYR A 171 22.07 -5.40 -0.85
C TYR A 171 21.01 -4.59 -1.61
N GLN A 172 19.73 -4.88 -1.42
CA GLN A 172 18.63 -4.18 -2.11
C GLN A 172 18.60 -2.67 -1.80
N LEU A 173 18.82 -2.29 -0.53
CA LEU A 173 18.94 -0.88 -0.13
C LEU A 173 20.07 -0.18 -0.91
N ARG A 174 21.23 -0.83 -1.03
CA ARG A 174 22.38 -0.27 -1.73
C ARG A 174 22.15 -0.15 -3.24
N ILE A 175 21.40 -1.08 -3.84
CA ILE A 175 20.98 -0.99 -5.26
C ILE A 175 20.03 0.19 -5.47
N SER A 176 19.03 0.36 -4.60
CA SER A 176 18.06 1.46 -4.70
C SER A 176 18.71 2.85 -4.56
N GLN A 177 19.80 2.96 -3.79
CA GLN A 177 20.59 4.20 -3.68
C GLN A 177 21.53 4.46 -4.87
N ARG A 178 21.81 3.42 -5.69
CA ARG A 178 22.70 3.49 -6.87
C ARG A 178 22.06 2.77 -8.07
N PRO A 179 20.88 3.24 -8.50
CA PRO A 179 20.09 2.55 -9.50
C PRO A 179 20.65 2.80 -10.91
N ARG A 180 20.54 1.80 -11.79
CA ARG A 180 20.90 1.94 -13.21
C ARG A 180 19.72 2.30 -14.10
N ASN A 181 18.51 2.02 -13.63
CA ASN A 181 17.24 2.25 -14.31
C ASN A 181 16.16 2.62 -13.28
N ILE A 182 15.04 3.12 -13.79
CA ILE A 182 13.90 3.60 -12.98
C ILE A 182 13.31 2.45 -12.16
N ALA A 183 13.21 1.24 -12.74
CA ALA A 183 12.71 0.06 -12.04
C ALA A 183 13.55 -0.28 -10.79
N GLU A 184 14.88 -0.21 -10.87
CA GLU A 184 15.78 -0.44 -9.73
C GLU A 184 15.66 0.66 -8.66
N ALA A 185 15.46 1.91 -9.07
CA ALA A 185 15.34 3.04 -8.15
C ALA A 185 14.14 2.86 -7.22
N PHE A 186 13.00 2.47 -7.79
CA PHE A 186 11.72 2.28 -7.11
C PHE A 186 11.42 0.81 -6.76
N ALA A 187 12.38 -0.10 -6.92
CA ALA A 187 12.18 -1.50 -6.58
C ALA A 187 11.93 -1.63 -5.08
N HIS A 188 10.80 -2.23 -4.71
CA HIS A 188 10.42 -2.44 -3.31
C HIS A 188 11.59 -3.05 -2.52
N ARG A 189 12.00 -2.34 -1.46
CA ARG A 189 13.08 -2.76 -0.54
C ARG A 189 12.65 -3.91 0.37
N GLU A 190 11.36 -4.19 0.44
CA GLU A 190 10.83 -5.37 1.10
C GLU A 190 11.07 -6.58 0.21
N ILE A 191 12.16 -7.28 0.51
CA ILE A 191 12.28 -8.66 0.09
C ILE A 191 11.05 -9.37 0.64
N SER A 192 10.25 -9.94 -0.25
CA SER A 192 9.23 -10.88 0.19
C SER A 192 9.94 -11.95 1.01
N ILE A 193 9.56 -12.04 2.28
CA ILE A 193 10.03 -13.09 3.20
C ILE A 193 9.72 -14.48 2.59
N PHE A 194 8.77 -14.54 1.65
CA PHE A 194 8.37 -15.73 0.96
C PHE A 194 9.23 -16.02 -0.29
N PRO A 195 9.62 -17.30 -0.52
CA PRO A 195 10.32 -17.69 -1.74
C PRO A 195 9.50 -17.41 -3.01
N GLN A 196 9.96 -16.45 -3.82
CA GLN A 196 9.22 -15.94 -4.99
C GLN A 196 8.81 -17.04 -6.00
N HIS A 197 9.66 -18.04 -6.22
CA HIS A 197 9.34 -19.14 -7.13
C HIS A 197 8.17 -20.01 -6.61
N LEU A 198 8.06 -20.20 -5.29
CA LEU A 198 6.94 -20.92 -4.68
C LEU A 198 5.66 -20.08 -4.72
N VAL A 199 5.78 -18.77 -4.46
CA VAL A 199 4.65 -17.84 -4.55
C VAL A 199 4.10 -17.78 -5.97
N ALA A 200 4.97 -17.67 -6.98
CA ALA A 200 4.56 -17.66 -8.38
C ALA A 200 3.88 -18.98 -8.80
N ALA A 201 4.43 -20.12 -8.38
CA ALA A 201 3.81 -21.42 -8.61
C ALA A 201 2.43 -21.51 -7.94
N GLN A 202 2.31 -21.10 -6.67
CA GLN A 202 1.06 -21.13 -5.94
C GLN A 202 0.01 -20.18 -6.53
N LYS A 203 0.42 -18.99 -6.97
CA LYS A 203 -0.45 -18.04 -7.68
C LYS A 203 -1.03 -18.65 -8.95
N ARG A 204 -0.19 -19.32 -9.74
CA ARG A 204 -0.62 -20.05 -10.94
C ARG A 204 -1.65 -21.14 -10.62
N ARG A 205 -1.44 -21.93 -9.55
CA ARG A 205 -2.42 -22.96 -9.11
C ARG A 205 -3.79 -22.36 -8.78
N ILE A 206 -3.80 -21.20 -8.12
CA ILE A 206 -5.03 -20.47 -7.77
C ILE A 206 -5.72 -19.94 -9.04
N GLU A 207 -4.96 -19.36 -9.98
CA GLU A 207 -5.47 -18.84 -11.25
C GLU A 207 -6.01 -19.95 -12.17
N GLU A 208 -5.34 -21.10 -12.20
CA GLU A 208 -5.76 -22.31 -12.92
C GLU A 208 -6.91 -23.07 -12.21
N LYS A 209 -7.42 -22.55 -11.08
CA LYS A 209 -8.51 -23.12 -10.28
C LYS A 209 -8.25 -24.57 -9.82
N GLU A 210 -6.99 -24.89 -9.49
CA GLU A 210 -6.62 -26.19 -8.92
C GLU A 210 -7.35 -26.44 -7.59
N TYR A 211 -7.60 -25.36 -6.83
CA TYR A 211 -8.43 -25.37 -5.64
C TYR A 211 -9.85 -24.94 -6.01
N PHE A 212 -10.75 -25.92 -6.07
CA PHE A 212 -12.16 -25.66 -6.33
C PHE A 212 -12.79 -24.85 -5.18
N SER A 213 -13.57 -23.82 -5.54
CA SER A 213 -14.40 -23.06 -4.60
C SER A 213 -15.85 -22.99 -5.09
N GLU A 214 -16.79 -23.08 -4.15
CA GLU A 214 -18.21 -22.83 -4.38
C GLU A 214 -18.53 -21.36 -4.08
N LEU A 215 -19.32 -20.74 -4.96
CA LEU A 215 -19.84 -19.39 -4.74
C LEU A 215 -21.29 -19.51 -4.26
N LEU A 216 -21.53 -19.08 -3.02
CA LEU A 216 -22.79 -19.30 -2.33
C LEU A 216 -23.43 -18.00 -1.89
N ASP A 217 -24.76 -17.94 -2.01
CA ASP A 217 -25.61 -16.98 -1.33
C ASP A 217 -26.16 -17.62 -0.06
N ILE A 218 -25.99 -16.92 1.06
CA ILE A 218 -26.41 -17.35 2.38
C ILE A 218 -27.64 -16.56 2.83
N SER A 219 -28.66 -17.27 3.33
CA SER A 219 -29.90 -16.68 3.81
C SER A 219 -30.46 -17.49 4.97
N ARG A 220 -31.42 -16.94 5.72
CA ARG A 220 -32.23 -17.72 6.68
C ARG A 220 -33.50 -18.23 6.01
N ASP A 221 -33.91 -19.44 6.34
CA ASP A 221 -35.24 -19.95 6.01
C ASP A 221 -36.31 -19.40 6.97
N ALA A 222 -37.57 -19.82 6.78
CA ALA A 222 -38.70 -19.40 7.62
C ALA A 222 -38.59 -19.84 9.09
N GLU A 223 -37.74 -20.85 9.36
CA GLU A 223 -37.49 -21.40 10.69
C GLU A 223 -36.26 -20.74 11.35
N GLY A 224 -35.61 -19.80 10.66
CA GLY A 224 -34.43 -19.09 11.12
C GLY A 224 -33.11 -19.86 10.94
N LYS A 225 -33.15 -21.04 10.30
CA LYS A 225 -31.96 -21.85 10.02
C LYS A 225 -31.23 -21.29 8.80
N VAL A 226 -29.90 -21.32 8.87
CA VAL A 226 -29.05 -20.84 7.78
C VAL A 226 -29.07 -21.84 6.62
N ILE A 227 -29.40 -21.35 5.43
CA ILE A 227 -29.43 -22.09 4.17
C ILE A 227 -28.49 -21.43 3.15
N VAL A 228 -27.90 -22.25 2.29
CA VAL A 228 -27.01 -21.80 1.22
C VAL A 228 -27.55 -22.21 -0.15
N LYS A 229 -27.45 -21.29 -1.12
CA LYS A 229 -27.81 -21.53 -2.52
C LYS A 229 -26.64 -21.15 -3.41
N LYS A 230 -26.51 -21.79 -4.57
CA LYS A 230 -25.48 -21.41 -5.54
C LYS A 230 -25.75 -20.00 -6.05
N SER A 231 -24.69 -19.18 -6.06
CA SER A 231 -24.71 -17.84 -6.61
C SER A 231 -23.95 -17.79 -7.93
N ASN A 232 -24.36 -16.88 -8.82
CA ASN A 232 -23.61 -16.55 -10.04
C ASN A 232 -22.75 -15.29 -9.87
N LYS A 233 -22.79 -14.65 -8.68
CA LYS A 233 -21.95 -13.49 -8.37
C LYS A 233 -20.48 -13.93 -8.26
N LEU A 234 -19.57 -13.03 -8.63
CA LEU A 234 -18.13 -13.24 -8.47
C LEU A 234 -17.64 -12.54 -7.19
N PRO A 235 -16.65 -13.12 -6.49
CA PRO A 235 -16.04 -12.48 -5.33
C PRO A 235 -15.27 -11.22 -5.75
N ILE A 236 -15.22 -10.24 -4.85
CA ILE A 236 -14.47 -9.00 -5.07
C ILE A 236 -12.98 -9.33 -4.92
N ARG A 237 -12.22 -9.20 -6.01
CA ARG A 237 -10.77 -9.53 -6.07
C ARG A 237 -9.88 -8.32 -6.34
N GLU A 238 -10.46 -7.14 -6.56
CA GLU A 238 -9.74 -5.89 -6.80
C GLU A 238 -9.48 -5.13 -5.49
N PHE A 239 -8.29 -4.56 -5.37
CA PHE A 239 -7.94 -3.61 -4.32
C PHE A 239 -6.92 -2.59 -4.86
N PRO A 240 -7.11 -1.28 -4.64
CA PRO A 240 -8.29 -0.64 -4.06
C PRO A 240 -9.52 -0.76 -4.98
N ILE A 241 -10.73 -0.69 -4.41
CA ILE A 241 -11.97 -0.78 -5.19
C ILE A 241 -12.13 0.47 -6.03
N THR A 242 -12.51 0.31 -7.28
CA THR A 242 -12.74 1.47 -8.14
C THR A 242 -14.12 2.08 -7.88
N LYS A 243 -14.26 3.39 -8.08
CA LYS A 243 -15.57 4.10 -8.02
C LYS A 243 -16.60 3.59 -9.03
N LYS A 244 -16.18 2.78 -10.01
CA LYS A 244 -17.04 2.19 -11.04
C LYS A 244 -17.73 0.91 -10.57
N THR A 245 -17.30 0.32 -9.46
CA THR A 245 -17.87 -0.91 -8.92
C THR A 245 -19.17 -0.59 -8.18
N GLU A 246 -20.29 -0.77 -8.87
CA GLU A 246 -21.64 -0.47 -8.36
C GLU A 246 -22.10 -1.47 -7.28
N ASP A 247 -21.91 -2.77 -7.50
CA ASP A 247 -22.29 -3.81 -6.53
C ASP A 247 -21.11 -4.19 -5.63
N LYS A 248 -21.17 -3.75 -4.37
CA LYS A 248 -20.16 -4.04 -3.33
C LYS A 248 -20.59 -5.14 -2.37
N THR A 249 -21.72 -5.83 -2.61
CA THR A 249 -22.27 -6.82 -1.67
C THR A 249 -21.43 -8.09 -1.53
N GLY A 250 -20.63 -8.41 -2.55
CA GLY A 250 -19.79 -9.60 -2.58
C GLY A 250 -20.57 -10.92 -2.61
N VAL A 251 -19.85 -12.03 -2.51
CA VAL A 251 -20.41 -13.40 -2.46
C VAL A 251 -19.57 -14.24 -1.51
N LEU A 252 -20.18 -15.24 -0.86
CA LEU A 252 -19.46 -16.15 0.02
C LEU A 252 -18.70 -17.17 -0.85
N GLU A 253 -17.39 -17.18 -0.75
CA GLU A 253 -16.51 -18.16 -1.40
C GLU A 253 -16.17 -19.27 -0.40
N VAL A 254 -16.47 -20.52 -0.75
CA VAL A 254 -16.33 -21.69 0.12
C VAL A 254 -15.44 -22.74 -0.54
N TRP A 255 -14.31 -23.03 0.07
CA TRP A 255 -13.44 -24.15 -0.33
C TRP A 255 -13.86 -25.47 0.33
N GLU A 256 -14.42 -25.40 1.54
CA GLU A 256 -14.91 -26.56 2.26
C GLU A 256 -16.13 -26.20 3.10
N ARG A 257 -17.22 -26.96 2.93
CA ARG A 257 -18.45 -26.78 3.71
C ARG A 257 -18.23 -27.19 5.18
N PRO A 258 -18.98 -26.62 6.13
CA PRO A 258 -18.86 -27.00 7.52
C PRO A 258 -19.25 -28.47 7.74
N ASP A 259 -18.45 -29.18 8.52
CA ASP A 259 -18.73 -30.54 8.95
C ASP A 259 -19.91 -30.54 9.95
N GLU A 260 -21.02 -31.23 9.63
CA GLU A 260 -22.21 -31.26 10.50
C GLU A 260 -21.94 -31.83 11.92
N LYS A 261 -20.88 -32.63 12.05
CA LYS A 261 -20.46 -33.25 13.31
C LYS A 261 -19.28 -32.51 13.97
N SER A 262 -18.92 -31.32 13.50
CA SER A 262 -17.80 -30.58 14.07
C SER A 262 -18.08 -30.20 15.52
N GLU A 263 -17.10 -30.41 16.38
CA GLU A 263 -17.14 -29.92 17.76
C GLU A 263 -16.84 -28.42 17.81
N TRP A 264 -17.31 -27.75 18.85
CA TRP A 264 -17.01 -26.35 19.08
C TRP A 264 -15.49 -26.10 19.15
N GLY A 265 -15.02 -25.06 18.48
CA GLY A 265 -13.58 -24.76 18.39
C GLY A 265 -12.85 -25.51 17.27
N THR A 266 -13.58 -26.18 16.36
CA THR A 266 -13.02 -26.67 15.09
C THR A 266 -12.77 -25.53 14.10
N TYR A 267 -13.69 -24.56 14.05
CA TYR A 267 -13.62 -23.41 13.15
C TYR A 267 -13.40 -22.12 13.92
N TYR A 268 -12.58 -21.24 13.36
CA TYR A 268 -12.30 -19.91 13.86
C TYR A 268 -12.64 -18.87 12.81
N GLY A 269 -13.25 -17.76 13.22
CA GLY A 269 -13.52 -16.62 12.35
C GLY A 269 -12.55 -15.48 12.63
N SER A 270 -12.11 -14.76 11.61
CA SER A 270 -11.47 -13.45 11.77
C SER A 270 -12.23 -12.43 10.94
N ILE A 271 -12.57 -11.29 11.55
CA ILE A 271 -13.38 -10.23 10.94
C ILE A 271 -12.63 -8.91 10.97
N ASP A 272 -12.55 -8.28 9.80
CA ASP A 272 -12.20 -6.88 9.60
C ASP A 272 -13.49 -6.08 9.36
N PRO A 273 -14.01 -5.38 10.38
CA PRO A 273 -15.31 -4.69 10.34
C PRO A 273 -15.25 -3.33 9.62
N VAL A 274 -16.44 -2.80 9.28
CA VAL A 274 -16.61 -1.41 8.81
C VAL A 274 -17.48 -0.61 9.77
N SER A 275 -17.20 0.69 9.91
CA SER A 275 -17.91 1.57 10.84
C SER A 275 -19.18 2.19 10.25
N GLU A 276 -19.30 2.24 8.93
CA GLU A 276 -20.39 2.94 8.24
C GLU A 276 -21.01 2.09 7.13
N GLY A 277 -22.32 2.23 6.90
CA GLY A 277 -23.08 1.48 5.88
C GLY A 277 -22.95 2.11 4.48
N LYS A 278 -23.40 3.35 4.31
CA LYS A 278 -23.27 4.11 3.05
C LYS A 278 -22.28 5.26 3.19
N THR A 279 -21.21 5.27 2.39
CA THR A 279 -20.20 6.33 2.39
C THR A 279 -20.00 6.86 0.98
N THR A 280 -19.96 8.19 0.84
CA THR A 280 -19.52 8.86 -0.40
C THR A 280 -18.01 9.09 -0.44
N THR A 281 -17.33 8.95 0.70
CA THR A 281 -15.92 9.30 0.93
C THR A 281 -15.03 8.13 1.30
N SER A 282 -15.59 7.02 1.79
CA SER A 282 -14.86 5.81 2.18
C SER A 282 -15.22 4.64 1.27
N GLU A 283 -14.20 3.90 0.83
CA GLU A 283 -14.32 2.74 -0.06
C GLU A 283 -14.05 1.41 0.67
N SER A 284 -13.93 1.45 2.01
CA SER A 284 -13.64 0.26 2.83
C SER A 284 -14.74 -0.80 2.74
N LEU A 285 -14.33 -2.06 2.64
CA LEU A 285 -15.19 -3.24 2.74
C LEU A 285 -15.03 -3.93 4.08
N CYS A 286 -16.01 -4.76 4.42
CA CYS A 286 -15.89 -5.70 5.51
C CYS A 286 -15.42 -7.05 4.96
N SER A 287 -14.57 -7.75 5.72
CA SER A 287 -14.17 -9.11 5.37
C SER A 287 -14.27 -10.07 6.54
N ILE A 288 -14.57 -11.34 6.23
CA ILE A 288 -14.52 -12.46 7.16
C ILE A 288 -13.79 -13.63 6.52
N TYR A 289 -12.86 -14.23 7.26
CA TYR A 289 -12.19 -15.47 6.90
C TYR A 289 -12.49 -16.55 7.93
N ILE A 290 -12.85 -17.74 7.47
CA ILE A 290 -13.07 -18.92 8.32
C ILE A 290 -11.89 -19.87 8.18
N TYR A 291 -11.30 -20.21 9.31
CA TYR A 291 -10.15 -21.08 9.45
C TYR A 291 -10.54 -22.38 10.13
N LYS A 292 -10.18 -23.52 9.54
CA LYS A 292 -10.30 -24.84 10.16
C LYS A 292 -8.96 -25.19 10.80
N ARG A 293 -8.98 -25.52 12.09
CA ARG A 293 -7.77 -26.02 12.79
C ARG A 293 -7.38 -27.40 12.29
N ALA A 294 -6.14 -27.79 12.54
CA ALA A 294 -5.70 -29.15 12.31
C ALA A 294 -6.47 -30.10 13.24
N ILE A 295 -7.02 -31.17 12.66
CA ILE A 295 -7.77 -32.20 13.37
C ILE A 295 -7.25 -33.58 13.00
N GLU A 296 -7.26 -34.49 13.96
CA GLU A 296 -6.93 -35.89 13.73
C GLU A 296 -8.20 -36.59 13.25
N VAL A 297 -8.21 -37.02 11.98
CA VAL A 297 -9.35 -37.67 11.36
C VAL A 297 -9.08 -39.16 11.28
N THR A 298 -10.00 -39.95 11.82
CA THR A 298 -9.98 -41.41 11.72
C THR A 298 -11.05 -41.85 10.73
N ARG A 299 -10.64 -42.37 9.57
CA ARG A 299 -11.54 -42.98 8.57
C ARG A 299 -11.42 -44.49 8.60
N ILE A 300 -12.54 -45.18 8.43
CA ILE A 300 -12.57 -46.63 8.25
C ILE A 300 -12.71 -46.86 6.75
N ASP A 301 -11.70 -47.46 6.11
CA ASP A 301 -11.75 -47.82 4.70
C ASP A 301 -12.85 -48.87 4.45
N GLU A 302 -13.30 -49.03 3.20
CA GLU A 302 -14.28 -50.05 2.78
C GLU A 302 -13.87 -51.49 3.15
N ALA A 303 -12.57 -51.72 3.42
CA ALA A 303 -12.00 -52.97 3.90
C ALA A 303 -11.98 -53.13 5.43
N GLY A 304 -12.61 -52.23 6.20
CA GLY A 304 -12.67 -52.26 7.66
C GLY A 304 -11.36 -51.84 8.35
N LYS A 305 -10.41 -51.23 7.62
CA LYS A 305 -9.14 -50.78 8.18
C LYS A 305 -9.24 -49.33 8.61
N THR A 306 -9.02 -49.08 9.89
CA THR A 306 -8.98 -47.75 10.49
C THR A 306 -7.68 -47.05 10.10
N GLN A 307 -7.77 -45.98 9.31
CA GLN A 307 -6.66 -45.07 9.01
C GLN A 307 -6.87 -43.75 9.75
N THR A 308 -5.88 -43.38 10.55
CA THR A 308 -5.84 -42.09 11.25
C THR A 308 -4.81 -41.20 10.57
N PHE A 309 -5.23 -40.01 10.13
CA PHE A 309 -4.34 -39.01 9.54
C PHE A 309 -4.65 -37.62 10.11
N ILE A 310 -3.65 -36.76 10.15
CA ILE A 310 -3.81 -35.37 10.58
C ILE A 310 -4.20 -34.55 9.35
N GLU A 311 -5.41 -34.02 9.37
CA GLU A 311 -5.82 -33.00 8.40
C GLU A 311 -5.17 -31.67 8.82
N GLN A 312 -4.40 -31.07 7.92
CA GLN A 312 -3.76 -29.78 8.16
C GLN A 312 -4.78 -28.66 8.24
N ASP A 313 -4.40 -27.59 8.92
CA ASP A 313 -5.17 -26.38 9.05
C ASP A 313 -5.21 -25.58 7.74
N LYS A 314 -6.34 -24.92 7.49
CA LYS A 314 -6.59 -24.21 6.22
C LYS A 314 -7.73 -23.21 6.34
N ILE A 315 -7.76 -22.26 5.40
CA ILE A 315 -8.92 -21.40 5.17
C ILE A 315 -9.99 -22.21 4.41
N VAL A 316 -11.22 -22.19 4.91
CA VAL A 316 -12.34 -22.97 4.36
C VAL A 316 -13.44 -22.10 3.76
N ALA A 317 -13.55 -20.84 4.18
CA ALA A 317 -14.45 -19.87 3.56
C ALA A 317 -13.97 -18.43 3.72
N ALA A 318 -14.38 -17.57 2.80
CA ALA A 318 -14.15 -16.13 2.86
C ALA A 318 -15.35 -15.37 2.31
N TRP A 319 -15.64 -14.21 2.90
CA TRP A 319 -16.57 -13.23 2.33
C TRP A 319 -15.96 -11.85 2.46
N CYS A 320 -16.01 -11.07 1.38
CA CYS A 320 -15.57 -9.68 1.34
C CYS A 320 -16.65 -8.87 0.63
N GLY A 321 -17.18 -7.86 1.32
CA GLY A 321 -18.27 -7.06 0.80
C GLY A 321 -18.82 -6.07 1.81
N ARG A 322 -19.83 -5.33 1.37
CA ARG A 322 -20.52 -4.31 2.15
C ARG A 322 -21.90 -4.06 1.55
N PHE A 323 -22.90 -3.97 2.42
CA PHE A 323 -24.24 -3.50 2.07
C PHE A 323 -24.38 -2.02 2.43
N ASP A 324 -25.27 -1.31 1.73
CA ASP A 324 -25.63 0.07 2.07
C ASP A 324 -26.14 0.20 3.52
N ASP A 325 -26.84 -0.83 3.98
CA ASP A 325 -27.29 -0.98 5.36
C ASP A 325 -26.26 -1.79 6.16
N LEU A 326 -25.70 -1.16 7.20
CA LEU A 326 -24.71 -1.78 8.08
C LEU A 326 -25.30 -2.99 8.82
N GLU A 327 -26.59 -2.96 9.17
CA GLU A 327 -27.23 -4.07 9.87
C GLU A 327 -27.34 -5.31 8.98
N GLN A 328 -27.52 -5.13 7.66
CA GLN A 328 -27.45 -6.25 6.70
C GLN A 328 -26.05 -6.84 6.59
N THR A 329 -25.02 -5.99 6.65
CA THR A 329 -23.63 -6.43 6.71
C THR A 329 -23.39 -7.29 7.96
N HIS A 330 -23.85 -6.83 9.13
CA HIS A 330 -23.74 -7.62 10.37
C HIS A 330 -24.51 -8.94 10.32
N LYS A 331 -25.75 -8.94 9.79
CA LYS A 331 -26.54 -10.16 9.57
C LYS A 331 -25.81 -11.16 8.67
N ARG A 332 -25.14 -10.68 7.63
CA ARG A 332 -24.35 -11.54 6.72
C ARG A 332 -23.20 -12.20 7.47
N LEU A 333 -22.43 -11.45 8.25
CA LEU A 333 -21.35 -11.99 9.08
C LEU A 333 -21.87 -13.01 10.09
N GLU A 334 -22.95 -12.69 10.81
CA GLU A 334 -23.59 -13.59 11.77
C GLU A 334 -23.98 -14.92 11.13
N MET A 335 -24.64 -14.91 9.97
CA MET A 335 -25.04 -16.14 9.30
C MET A 335 -23.85 -17.03 8.93
N ILE A 336 -22.73 -16.44 8.51
CA ILE A 336 -21.51 -17.19 8.18
C ILE A 336 -20.92 -17.82 9.46
N ILE A 337 -20.84 -17.06 10.55
CA ILE A 337 -20.35 -17.55 11.84
C ILE A 337 -21.23 -18.70 12.35
N GLU A 338 -22.55 -18.57 12.26
CA GLU A 338 -23.49 -19.61 12.71
C GLU A 338 -23.40 -20.87 11.85
N TRP A 339 -23.22 -20.72 10.54
CA TRP A 339 -23.15 -21.86 9.63
C TRP A 339 -21.92 -22.73 9.90
N TYR A 340 -20.78 -22.11 10.22
CA TYR A 340 -19.56 -22.82 10.60
C TYR A 340 -19.42 -23.10 12.11
N GLN A 341 -20.36 -22.63 12.93
CA GLN A 341 -20.22 -22.59 14.39
C GLN A 341 -18.85 -22.03 14.83
N ALA A 342 -18.39 -20.99 14.14
CA ALA A 342 -17.02 -20.51 14.24
C ALA A 342 -16.81 -19.65 15.49
N TRP A 343 -15.69 -19.88 16.17
CA TRP A 343 -15.28 -19.03 17.29
C TRP A 343 -14.47 -17.83 16.77
N THR A 344 -15.03 -16.63 16.90
CA THR A 344 -14.69 -15.50 16.04
C THR A 344 -13.96 -14.40 16.79
N ILE A 345 -12.84 -13.96 16.22
CA ILE A 345 -12.07 -12.79 16.64
C ILE A 345 -12.51 -11.62 15.75
N VAL A 346 -12.81 -10.49 16.39
CA VAL A 346 -13.19 -9.25 15.71
C VAL A 346 -12.14 -8.21 16.05
N GLU A 347 -11.66 -7.47 15.04
CA GLU A 347 -10.76 -6.35 15.28
C GLU A 347 -11.44 -5.29 16.16
N ASN A 348 -10.75 -4.85 17.20
CA ASN A 348 -11.34 -3.97 18.22
C ASN A 348 -11.30 -2.47 17.84
N ASN A 349 -10.95 -2.14 16.60
CA ASN A 349 -10.99 -0.76 16.10
C ASN A 349 -12.44 -0.26 15.92
N ILE A 350 -13.39 -1.17 15.64
CA ILE A 350 -14.81 -0.87 15.40
C ILE A 350 -15.67 -1.83 16.22
N SER A 351 -16.31 -1.32 17.27
CA SER A 351 -17.07 -2.13 18.23
C SER A 351 -18.52 -2.44 17.82
N LEU A 352 -19.00 -1.89 16.70
CA LEU A 352 -20.41 -1.98 16.28
C LEU A 352 -20.86 -3.43 16.03
N PHE A 353 -20.03 -4.25 15.40
CA PHE A 353 -20.37 -5.65 15.16
C PHE A 353 -20.41 -6.47 16.46
N ILE A 354 -19.50 -6.19 17.41
CA ILE A 354 -19.50 -6.83 18.73
C ILE A 354 -20.79 -6.49 19.49
N GLN A 355 -21.17 -5.21 19.48
CA GLN A 355 -22.42 -4.75 20.10
C GLN A 355 -23.65 -5.41 19.47
N TYR A 356 -23.67 -5.54 18.14
CA TYR A 356 -24.71 -6.26 17.42
C TYR A 356 -24.82 -7.72 17.89
N MET A 357 -23.72 -8.47 17.92
CA MET A 357 -23.72 -9.87 18.37
C MET A 357 -24.17 -10.04 19.82
N ILE A 358 -23.85 -9.09 20.71
CA ILE A 358 -24.36 -9.09 22.09
C ILE A 358 -25.87 -8.85 22.12
N ARG A 359 -26.36 -7.87 21.34
CA ARG A 359 -27.79 -7.52 21.26
C ARG A 359 -28.64 -8.70 20.76
N GLU A 360 -28.14 -9.43 19.77
CA GLU A 360 -28.81 -10.62 19.21
C GLU A 360 -28.61 -11.90 20.05
N ASN A 361 -28.02 -11.80 21.25
CA ASN A 361 -27.69 -12.93 22.14
C ASN A 361 -26.77 -14.00 21.51
N LYS A 362 -25.85 -13.57 20.66
CA LYS A 362 -24.87 -14.40 19.92
C LYS A 362 -23.43 -14.26 20.44
N GLN A 363 -23.23 -13.66 21.60
CA GLN A 363 -21.90 -13.45 22.21
C GLN A 363 -21.10 -14.74 22.44
N LYS A 364 -21.76 -15.90 22.50
CA LYS A 364 -21.08 -17.21 22.61
C LYS A 364 -20.09 -17.48 21.47
N TYR A 365 -20.32 -16.89 20.29
CA TYR A 365 -19.44 -17.05 19.13
C TYR A 365 -18.25 -16.10 19.14
N LEU A 366 -18.15 -15.16 20.08
CA LEU A 366 -17.05 -14.20 20.15
C LEU A 366 -15.95 -14.71 21.07
N VAL A 367 -14.70 -14.50 20.67
CA VAL A 367 -13.52 -14.82 21.50
C VAL A 367 -13.36 -13.74 22.59
N PRO A 368 -13.37 -14.12 23.88
CA PRO A 368 -13.04 -13.21 24.98
C PRO A 368 -11.58 -12.72 24.88
N LYS A 369 -11.34 -11.43 25.17
CA LYS A 369 -10.01 -10.82 25.02
C LYS A 369 -8.92 -11.49 25.87
N ASP A 370 -9.28 -12.03 27.03
CA ASP A 370 -8.38 -12.75 27.95
C ASP A 370 -7.86 -14.09 27.38
N GLN A 371 -8.53 -14.62 26.35
CA GLN A 371 -8.20 -15.86 25.67
C GLN A 371 -7.43 -15.65 24.36
N ILE A 372 -7.22 -14.38 23.97
CA ILE A 372 -6.41 -14.01 22.81
C ILE A 372 -4.92 -14.04 23.23
N MET A 373 -4.26 -15.17 22.94
CA MET A 373 -2.89 -15.47 23.39
C MET A 373 -1.84 -14.42 22.99
N PHE A 374 -2.01 -13.76 21.84
CA PHE A 374 -1.07 -12.77 21.32
C PHE A 374 -1.10 -11.42 22.08
N LEU A 375 -2.22 -11.08 22.72
CA LEU A 375 -2.33 -9.85 23.53
C LEU A 375 -1.61 -9.95 24.87
N LYS A 376 -1.45 -11.16 25.41
CA LYS A 376 -0.73 -11.39 26.68
C LYS A 376 0.76 -11.07 26.59
N ILE A 377 1.34 -11.05 25.39
CA ILE A 377 2.77 -10.77 25.18
C ILE A 377 3.05 -9.25 25.08
N LEU A 378 2.02 -8.42 24.84
CA LEU A 378 2.17 -7.00 24.49
C LEU A 378 1.54 -6.00 25.49
N GLY A 379 0.89 -6.46 26.56
CA GLY A 379 0.22 -5.58 27.53
C GLY A 379 0.93 -5.48 28.88
N PRO A 380 1.06 -4.29 29.50
CA PRO A 380 1.42 -4.18 30.89
C PRO A 380 0.31 -4.73 31.79
N THR A 381 0.72 -5.26 32.95
CA THR A 381 -0.03 -5.94 34.00
C THR A 381 -1.41 -5.36 34.34
N GLU A 382 -2.37 -6.29 34.49
CA GLU A 382 -3.63 -6.29 35.27
C GLU A 382 -4.32 -4.96 35.66
N MET A 383 -5.53 -4.73 35.12
CA MET A 383 -6.75 -4.50 35.94
C MET A 383 -8.05 -4.54 35.10
N CYS A 384 -9.00 -5.35 35.60
CA CYS A 384 -10.45 -5.39 35.38
C CYS A 384 -11.14 -4.50 34.31
N THR A 385 -11.62 -5.13 33.23
CA THR A 385 -13.01 -5.06 32.69
C THR A 385 -13.10 -6.02 31.50
N LYS A 386 -14.14 -6.87 31.44
CA LYS A 386 -14.37 -7.86 30.37
C LYS A 386 -14.64 -7.15 29.03
N ASN A 387 -13.58 -6.79 28.34
CA ASN A 387 -13.64 -6.31 26.96
C ASN A 387 -13.43 -7.52 26.03
N MET A 388 -14.17 -7.63 24.94
CA MET A 388 -13.95 -8.64 23.89
C MET A 388 -13.20 -7.99 22.71
N GLY A 389 -12.38 -8.77 21.99
CA GLY A 389 -11.65 -8.30 20.80
C GLY A 389 -10.14 -8.08 21.00
N GLY A 390 -9.38 -8.23 19.91
CA GLY A 390 -7.94 -8.06 19.86
C GLY A 390 -7.50 -7.19 18.68
N ARG A 391 -6.29 -6.65 18.77
CA ARG A 391 -5.61 -5.96 17.67
C ARG A 391 -4.73 -7.01 16.98
N MET A 392 -4.98 -7.27 15.70
CA MET A 392 -4.08 -8.09 14.88
C MET A 392 -2.94 -7.22 14.36
#